data_AF-A0AAW4YDH1-F1
#
_entry.id   AF-A0AAW4YDH1-F1
#
_cell.length_a   1.000
_cell.length_b   1.000
_cell.length_c   1.000
_cell.angle_alpha   90.00
_cell.angle_beta   90.00
_cell.angle_gamma   90.00
#
_symmetry.space_group_name_H-M   'P 1'
#
loop_
_entity.id
_entity.type
_entity.pdbx_description
1 polymer ?
#
loop_
_entity_poly.entity_id
_entity_poly.type
_entity_poly.pdbx_seq_one_letter_code
_entity_poly.pdbx_strand_id
1 'polypeptide(L)'
;FGETIEDNMIFPSLARNDKFDKKRAKQLIKDVGLGHYQLSSKIEHMSGGERQRIAIARQLMYTPDILLLDESTSALDINNKEKIENIIFK
;
A
#
# COMPACT_ATOMS: atom_id res chain seq x y z
N PHE A 1 -8.37 2.33 -11.02
CA PHE A 1 -7.19 2.74 -10.26
C PHE A 1 -6.03 1.87 -10.69
N GLY A 2 -5.25 2.32 -11.69
CA GLY A 2 -4.08 1.60 -12.20
C GLY A 2 -4.32 0.20 -12.76
N GLU A 3 -3.39 -0.32 -13.56
CA GLU A 3 -3.37 -1.74 -13.92
C GLU A 3 -2.40 -2.51 -13.03
N THR A 4 -1.38 -1.81 -12.54
CA THR A 4 -0.27 -2.36 -11.75
C THR A 4 -0.21 -1.79 -10.34
N ILE A 5 0.62 -2.42 -9.50
CA ILE A 5 0.96 -1.87 -8.18
C ILE A 5 1.58 -0.46 -8.34
N GLU A 6 2.49 -0.28 -9.30
CA GLU A 6 3.16 1.02 -9.55
C GLU A 6 2.15 2.12 -9.86
N ASP A 7 1.17 1.85 -10.73
CA ASP A 7 0.12 2.82 -11.09
C ASP A 7 -0.73 3.24 -9.88
N ASN A 8 -0.87 2.37 -8.89
CA ASN A 8 -1.55 2.70 -7.64
C ASN A 8 -0.66 3.54 -6.73
N MET A 9 0.63 3.18 -6.62
CA MET A 9 1.60 3.82 -5.74
C MET A 9 2.06 5.19 -6.24
N ILE A 10 1.98 5.47 -7.54
CA ILE A 10 2.38 6.76 -8.13
C ILE A 10 1.37 7.88 -7.85
N PHE A 11 0.11 7.53 -7.60
CA PHE A 11 -1.00 8.47 -7.45
C PHE A 11 -0.73 9.61 -6.45
N PRO A 12 -0.20 9.37 -5.23
CA PRO A 12 0.08 10.43 -4.26
C PRO A 12 1.14 11.44 -4.76
N SER A 13 2.16 10.97 -5.49
CA SER A 13 3.19 11.85 -6.06
C SER A 13 2.63 12.72 -7.18
N LEU A 14 1.76 12.16 -8.04
CA LEU A 14 1.05 12.93 -9.06
C LEU A 14 0.16 14.01 -8.44
N ALA A 15 -0.60 13.66 -7.40
CA ALA A 15 -1.49 14.60 -6.70
C ALA A 15 -0.71 15.74 -6.01
N ARG A 16 0.54 15.52 -5.62
CA ARG A 16 1.42 16.51 -4.97
C ARG A 16 2.37 17.23 -5.93
N ASN A 17 2.33 16.90 -7.23
CA ASN A 17 3.31 17.36 -8.22
C ASN A 17 4.76 17.10 -7.79
N ASP A 18 5.02 15.91 -7.28
CA ASP A 18 6.30 15.47 -6.71
C ASP A 18 6.85 14.25 -7.46
N LYS A 19 8.13 13.93 -7.25
CA LYS A 19 8.79 12.77 -7.84
C LYS A 19 8.36 11.48 -7.16
N PHE A 20 8.10 10.45 -7.96
CA PHE A 20 7.79 9.13 -7.43
C PHE A 20 9.05 8.42 -6.92
N ASP A 21 9.09 8.12 -5.62
CA ASP A 21 10.15 7.32 -5.02
C ASP A 21 9.87 5.82 -5.15
N LYS A 22 10.41 5.24 -6.23
CA LYS A 22 10.31 3.81 -6.51
C LYS A 22 10.96 2.92 -5.44
N LYS A 23 12.00 3.40 -4.74
CA LYS A 23 12.65 2.64 -3.66
C LYS A 23 11.73 2.57 -2.44
N ARG A 24 11.13 3.70 -2.06
CA ARG A 24 10.14 3.77 -0.98
C ARG A 24 8.92 2.91 -1.29
N ALA A 25 8.39 2.96 -2.51
CA ALA A 25 7.26 2.13 -2.93
C ALA A 25 7.58 0.63 -2.78
N LYS A 26 8.74 0.18 -3.24
CA LYS A 26 9.17 -1.23 -3.10
C LYS A 26 9.30 -1.64 -1.63
N GLN A 27 9.83 -0.77 -0.78
CA GLN A 27 9.94 -1.03 0.66
C GLN A 27 8.56 -1.17 1.30
N LEU A 28 7.63 -0.25 1.02
CA LEU A 28 6.27 -0.30 1.56
C LEU A 28 5.52 -1.57 1.16
N ILE A 29 5.64 -1.98 -0.10
CA ILE A 29 5.04 -3.24 -0.59
C ILE A 29 5.60 -4.45 0.18
N LYS A 30 6.89 -4.45 0.50
CA LYS A 30 7.48 -5.48 1.37
C LYS A 30 6.92 -5.40 2.80
N ASP A 31 6.83 -4.20 3.37
CA ASP A 31 6.37 -3.98 4.74
C ASP A 31 4.93 -4.47 4.93
N VAL A 32 4.05 -4.21 3.95
CA VAL A 32 2.66 -4.72 3.96
C VAL A 32 2.54 -6.20 3.56
N GLY A 33 3.64 -6.96 3.58
CA GLY A 33 3.64 -8.41 3.34
C GLY A 33 3.48 -8.84 1.88
N LEU A 34 3.61 -7.92 0.93
CA LEU A 34 3.46 -8.17 -0.51
C LEU A 34 4.80 -8.20 -1.26
N GLY A 35 5.91 -8.41 -0.54
CA GLY A 35 7.27 -8.34 -1.10
C GLY A 35 7.60 -9.37 -2.19
N HIS A 36 6.73 -10.35 -2.43
CA HIS A 36 6.85 -11.32 -3.52
C HIS A 36 6.33 -10.77 -4.87
N TYR A 37 5.56 -9.69 -4.84
CA TYR A 37 5.12 -8.98 -6.05
C TYR A 37 6.17 -7.98 -6.53
N GLN A 38 6.16 -7.75 -7.84
CA GLN A 38 6.91 -6.67 -8.46
C GLN A 38 6.00 -5.44 -8.59
N LEU A 39 6.57 -4.24 -8.66
CA LEU A 39 5.78 -3.03 -8.87
C LEU A 39 5.00 -3.06 -10.21
N SER A 40 5.52 -3.77 -11.21
CA SER A 40 4.85 -4.01 -12.49
C SER A 40 3.78 -5.11 -12.45
N SER A 41 3.57 -5.79 -11.32
CA SER A 41 2.55 -6.84 -11.19
C SER A 41 1.16 -6.25 -11.33
N LYS A 42 0.31 -6.91 -12.13
CA LYS A 42 -1.09 -6.52 -12.32
C LYS A 42 -1.93 -6.79 -11.08
N ILE A 43 -2.85 -5.88 -10.77
CA ILE A 43 -3.71 -5.98 -9.57
C ILE A 43 -5.02 -6.74 -9.80
N GLU A 44 -5.36 -7.05 -11.05
CA GLU A 44 -6.65 -7.68 -11.42
C GLU A 44 -6.87 -9.05 -10.77
N HIS A 45 -5.78 -9.82 -10.58
CA HIS A 45 -5.80 -11.16 -9.99
C HIS A 45 -5.55 -11.19 -8.48
N MET A 46 -5.36 -10.03 -7.84
CA MET A 46 -5.11 -9.97 -6.40
C MET A 46 -6.41 -10.10 -5.61
N SER A 47 -6.33 -10.75 -4.44
CA SER A 47 -7.42 -10.85 -3.47
C SER A 47 -7.84 -9.47 -2.94
N GLY A 48 -9.03 -9.38 -2.34
CA GLY A 48 -9.51 -8.14 -1.71
C GLY A 48 -8.55 -7.61 -0.64
N GLY A 49 -8.04 -8.50 0.22
CA GLY A 49 -7.07 -8.15 1.27
C GLY A 49 -5.74 -7.65 0.71
N GLU A 50 -5.24 -8.21 -0.40
CA GLU A 50 -4.03 -7.71 -1.07
C GLU A 50 -4.24 -6.30 -1.65
N ARG A 51 -5.38 -6.05 -2.30
CA ARG A 51 -5.73 -4.71 -2.80
C ARG A 51 -5.86 -3.70 -1.67
N GLN A 52 -6.41 -4.10 -0.53
CA GLN A 52 -6.49 -3.25 0.67
C GLN A 52 -5.11 -2.90 1.21
N ARG A 53 -4.18 -3.86 1.26
CA ARG A 53 -2.79 -3.62 1.66
C ARG A 53 -2.04 -2.70 0.69
N ILE A 54 -2.30 -2.79 -0.62
CA ILE A 54 -1.78 -1.83 -1.61
C ILE A 54 -2.35 -0.44 -1.36
N ALA A 55 -3.65 -0.32 -1.04
CA ALA A 55 -4.27 0.97 -0.71
C ALA A 55 -3.65 1.60 0.54
N ILE A 56 -3.37 0.80 1.57
CA ILE A 56 -2.64 1.25 2.78
C ILE A 56 -1.23 1.71 2.42
N ALA A 57 -0.46 0.88 1.70
CA ALA A 57 0.89 1.23 1.25
C ALA A 57 0.91 2.53 0.44
N ARG A 58 -0.08 2.75 -0.43
CA ARG A 58 -0.24 3.98 -1.20
C ARG A 58 -0.39 5.21 -0.29
N GLN A 59 -1.23 5.13 0.75
CA GLN A 59 -1.40 6.25 1.68
C GLN A 59 -0.11 6.56 2.45
N LEU A 60 0.71 5.53 2.73
CA LEU A 60 1.96 5.63 3.47
C LEU A 60 3.19 6.00 2.61
N MET A 61 3.00 6.22 1.30
CA MET A 61 4.04 6.79 0.43
C MET A 61 4.53 8.14 0.97
N TYR A 62 3.64 8.87 1.63
CA TYR A 62 3.93 10.07 2.41
C TYR A 62 3.42 9.84 3.82
N THR A 63 4.10 10.33 4.84
CA THR A 63 3.60 10.26 6.22
C THR A 63 2.42 11.23 6.37
N PRO A 64 1.18 10.74 6.59
CA PRO A 64 0.05 11.63 6.79
C PRO A 64 -0.01 12.10 8.25
N ASP A 65 -0.42 13.35 8.49
CA ASP A 65 -0.70 13.84 9.85
C ASP A 65 -1.94 13.17 10.46
N ILE A 66 -2.89 12.78 9.60
CA ILE A 66 -4.12 12.09 9.98
C ILE A 66 -4.37 10.95 9.00
N LEU A 67 -4.52 9.72 9.52
CA LEU A 67 -4.88 8.54 8.76
C LEU A 67 -6.28 8.06 9.18
N LEU A 68 -7.27 8.20 8.29
CA LEU A 68 -8.61 7.68 8.50
C LEU A 68 -8.71 6.27 7.92
N LEU A 69 -9.16 5.33 8.74
CA LEU A 69 -9.27 3.92 8.39
C LEU A 69 -10.68 3.45 8.72
N ASP A 70 -11.48 3.15 7.70
CA ASP A 70 -12.79 2.53 7.87
C ASP A 70 -12.70 1.04 7.57
N GLU A 71 -13.05 0.21 8.55
CA GLU A 71 -12.97 -1.26 8.49
C GLU A 71 -11.69 -1.84 7.84
N SER A 72 -10.55 -1.14 8.00
CA SER A 72 -9.32 -1.42 7.23
C SER A 72 -8.65 -2.77 7.50
N THR A 73 -9.15 -3.52 8.49
CA THR A 73 -8.61 -4.82 8.92
C THR A 73 -9.61 -5.97 8.81
N SER A 74 -10.86 -5.71 8.39
CA SER A 74 -11.92 -6.73 8.34
C SER A 74 -11.64 -7.84 7.33
N ALA A 75 -10.93 -7.53 6.24
CA ALA A 75 -10.52 -8.48 5.20
C ALA A 75 -9.08 -9.00 5.35
N LEU A 76 -8.43 -8.74 6.51
CA LEU A 76 -7.07 -9.21 6.79
C LEU A 76 -7.09 -10.31 7.85
N ASP A 77 -6.28 -11.36 7.65
CA ASP A 77 -6.00 -12.33 8.71
C ASP A 77 -5.22 -11.69 9.87
N ILE A 78 -5.23 -12.36 11.03
CA ILE A 78 -4.63 -11.88 12.30
C ILE A 78 -3.15 -11.49 12.11
N ASN A 79 -2.36 -12.32 11.44
CA ASN A 79 -0.93 -12.08 11.25
C ASN A 79 -0.66 -10.84 10.36
N ASN A 80 -1.47 -10.65 9.33
CA ASN A 80 -1.35 -9.50 8.44
C ASN A 80 -1.89 -8.22 9.09
N LYS A 81 -2.92 -8.33 9.93
CA LYS A 81 -3.43 -7.21 10.73
C LYS A 81 -2.34 -6.64 11.63
N GLU A 82 -1.64 -7.48 12.39
CA GLU A 82 -0.53 -7.05 13.27
C GLU A 82 0.58 -6.32 12.49
N LYS A 83 0.94 -6.81 11.29
CA LYS A 83 1.94 -6.14 10.44
C LYS A 83 1.51 -4.75 10.03
N ILE A 84 0.24 -4.59 9.64
CA ILE A 84 -0.32 -3.30 9.23
C ILE A 84 -0.37 -2.33 10.43
N GLU A 85 -0.86 -2.79 11.59
CA GLU A 85 -0.91 -1.98 12.82
C GLU A 85 0.48 -1.50 13.22
N ASN A 86 1.51 -2.36 13.14
CA ASN A 86 2.89 -1.99 13.43
C ASN A 86 3.48 -0.93 12.48
N ILE A 87 2.96 -0.81 11.25
CA ILE A 87 3.41 0.22 10.30
C ILE A 87 2.68 1.54 10.56
N ILE A 88 1.42 1.47 10.99
CA ILE A 88 0.56 2.64 11.19
C ILE A 88 0.83 3.33 12.54
N PHE A 89 1.05 2.56 13.60
CA PHE A 89 1.22 3.07 14.97
C PHE A 89 2.68 3.20 15.43
N LYS A 90 3.65 3.10 14.50
CA LYS A 90 5.06 3.39 14.75
C LYS A 90 5.36 4.87 14.60
#